data_AF-A0A967X475-F1
#
_entry.id   AF-A0A967X475-F1
#
_cell.length_a   1.000
_cell.length_b   1.000
_cell.length_c   1.000
_cell.angle_alpha   90.00
_cell.angle_beta   90.00
_cell.angle_gamma   90.00
#
_symmetry.space_group_name_H-M   'P 1'
#
loop_
_entity.id
_entity.type
_entity.pdbx_description
1 polymer ?
#
loop_
_entity_poly.entity_id
_entity_poly.type
_entity_poly.pdbx_seq_one_letter_code
_entity_poly.pdbx_strand_id
1 'polypeptide(L)' 'WSERKHLLAWLSVHNGALSRLGGVPATIRVDNEKTAVVTGAGAWGTTHPVYERYAQTLRFHIDACPPRSP' A
#
# COMPACT_ATOMS: atom_id res chain seq x y z
N TRP A 1 -9.00 2.30 9.67
CA TRP A 1 -7.89 2.74 10.54
C TRP A 1 -7.57 1.60 11.51
N SER A 2 -6.35 1.54 12.05
CA SER A 2 -5.93 0.53 13.02
C SER A 2 -4.92 1.12 14.00
N GLU A 3 -4.94 0.66 15.25
CA GLU A 3 -3.93 0.96 16.27
C GLU A 3 -2.65 0.13 16.11
N ARG A 4 -2.68 -0.91 15.27
CA ARG A 4 -1.56 -1.81 15.04
C ARG A 4 -0.86 -1.46 13.73
N LYS A 5 0.47 -1.47 13.76
CA LYS A 5 1.32 -1.06 12.63
C LYS A 5 1.94 -2.22 11.83
N HIS A 6 1.48 -3.45 12.04
CA HIS A 6 1.99 -4.62 11.31
C HIS A 6 1.24 -4.86 9.99
N LEU A 7 1.85 -5.61 9.08
CA LEU A 7 1.32 -5.81 7.73
C LEU A 7 -0.11 -6.36 7.69
N LEU A 8 -0.48 -7.32 8.54
CA LEU A 8 -1.85 -7.85 8.56
C LEU A 8 -2.91 -6.79 8.92
N ALA A 9 -2.59 -5.85 9.83
CA ALA A 9 -3.48 -4.76 10.17
C ALA A 9 -3.62 -3.79 8.99
N TRP A 10 -2.51 -3.54 8.29
CA TRP A 10 -2.47 -2.74 7.07
C TRP A 10 -3.37 -3.30 5.95
N LEU A 11 -3.28 -4.60 5.66
CA LEU A 11 -4.14 -5.25 4.65
C LEU A 11 -5.61 -5.26 5.07
N SER A 12 -5.89 -5.48 6.35
CA SER A 12 -7.26 -5.47 6.88
C SER A 12 -7.93 -4.11 6.68
N VAL A 13 -7.23 -3.00 6.98
CA VAL A 13 -7.78 -1.66 6.77
C VAL A 13 -7.93 -1.31 5.29
N HIS A 14 -7.05 -1.80 4.41
CA HIS A 14 -7.21 -1.65 2.96
C HIS A 14 -8.48 -2.35 2.48
N ASN A 15 -8.67 -3.62 2.82
CA ASN A 15 -9.90 -4.35 2.45
C ASN A 15 -11.16 -3.63 2.94
N GLY A 16 -11.17 -3.15 4.19
CA GLY A 16 -12.31 -2.39 4.72
C GLY A 16 -12.56 -1.09 3.95
N ALA A 17 -11.51 -0.36 3.58
CA ALA A 17 -11.62 0.86 2.80
C ALA A 17 -12.13 0.60 1.38
N LEU A 18 -11.55 -0.38 0.69
CA LEU A 18 -11.93 -0.76 -0.69
C LEU A 18 -13.39 -1.23 -0.74
N SER A 19 -13.82 -2.06 0.21
CA SER A 19 -15.23 -2.47 0.32
C SER A 19 -16.16 -1.28 0.55
N ARG A 20 -15.78 -0.34 1.42
CA ARG A 20 -16.58 0.87 1.68
C ARG A 20 -16.65 1.80 0.47
N LEU A 21 -15.59 1.86 -0.34
CA LEU A 21 -15.54 2.63 -1.59
C LEU A 21 -16.22 1.90 -2.76
N GLY A 22 -16.59 0.62 -2.58
CA GLY A 22 -17.30 -0.17 -3.58
C GLY A 22 -16.42 -0.70 -4.71
N GLY A 23 -15.10 -0.76 -4.53
CA GLY A 23 -14.21 -1.25 -5.57
C GLY A 23 -12.73 -1.08 -5.29
N VAL A 24 -11.91 -1.50 -6.27
CA VAL A 24 -10.46 -1.35 -6.24
C VAL A 24 -10.04 -0.28 -7.25
N PRO A 25 -9.34 0.78 -6.82
CA PRO A 25 -8.82 1.79 -7.75
C PRO A 25 -7.67 1.20 -8.58
N ALA A 26 -7.39 1.80 -9.73
CA ALA A 26 -6.26 1.38 -10.58
C ALA A 26 -4.88 1.58 -9.89
N THR A 27 -4.80 2.50 -8.93
CA THR A 27 -3.56 2.87 -8.23
C THR A 27 -3.85 3.23 -6.77
N ILE A 28 -2.96 2.84 -5.87
CA ILE A 28 -2.97 3.27 -4.46
C ILE A 28 -1.61 3.90 -4.16
N ARG A 29 -1.64 5.18 -3.78
CA ARG A 29 -0.45 5.88 -3.30
C ARG A 29 -0.18 5.57 -1.84
N VAL A 30 1.05 5.25 -1.52
CA VAL A 30 1.53 4.97 -0.15
C VAL A 30 2.62 5.94 0.24
N ASP A 31 2.63 6.40 1.48
CA ASP A 31 3.61 7.33 2.08
C ASP A 31 4.99 6.69 2.36
N ASN A 32 5.30 5.57 1.70
CA ASN A 32 6.45 4.69 1.91
C ASN A 32 6.51 4.04 3.31
N GLU A 33 5.36 3.84 3.96
CA GLU A 33 5.29 3.03 5.18
C GLU A 33 5.91 1.64 4.98
N LYS A 34 6.57 1.11 6.02
CA LYS A 34 7.34 -0.14 5.93
C LYS A 34 6.52 -1.39 5.61
N THR A 35 5.21 -1.30 5.79
CA THR A 35 4.26 -2.34 5.36
C THR A 35 4.06 -2.38 3.84
N ALA A 36 4.41 -1.30 3.13
CA ALA A 36 4.28 -1.20 1.68
C ALA A 36 5.63 -1.06 0.95
N VAL A 37 6.62 -0.40 1.56
CA VAL A 37 7.94 -0.14 0.97
C VAL A 37 9.05 -0.56 1.94
N VAL A 38 9.94 -1.47 1.52
CA VAL A 38 11.03 -2.01 2.33
C VAL A 38 12.17 -0.99 2.46
N THR A 39 12.60 -0.43 1.33
CA THR A 39 13.71 0.53 1.22
C THR A 39 13.43 1.56 0.13
N GLY A 40 14.08 2.72 0.22
CA GLY A 40 13.89 3.79 -0.76
C GLY A 40 12.50 4.45 -0.66
N ALA A 41 12.15 5.17 -1.72
CA ALA A 41 10.90 5.92 -1.89
C ALA A 41 10.71 6.27 -3.37
N GLY A 42 9.48 6.61 -3.76
CA GLY A 42 9.17 6.99 -5.14
C GLY A 42 9.54 5.91 -6.15
N ALA A 43 9.99 6.33 -7.33
CA ALA A 43 10.45 5.45 -8.41
C ALA A 43 11.66 4.57 -8.05
N TRP A 44 12.34 4.84 -6.93
CA TRP A 44 13.50 4.08 -6.44
C TRP A 44 13.15 3.21 -5.23
N GLY A 45 11.88 3.13 -4.85
CA GLY A 45 11.40 2.34 -3.72
C GLY A 45 11.30 0.86 -4.07
N THR A 46 11.73 0.01 -3.14
CA THR A 46 11.49 -1.44 -3.21
C THR A 46 10.21 -1.77 -2.45
N THR A 47 9.21 -2.32 -3.12
CA THR A 47 7.93 -2.70 -2.50
C THR A 47 8.08 -3.92 -1.59
N HIS A 48 7.27 -3.98 -0.54
CA HIS A 48 7.21 -5.15 0.33
C HIS A 48 6.61 -6.35 -0.44
N PRO A 49 7.27 -7.53 -0.54
CA PRO A 49 6.83 -8.61 -1.43
C PRO A 49 5.40 -9.10 -1.19
N VAL A 50 5.00 -9.19 0.09
CA VAL A 50 3.61 -9.56 0.44
C VAL A 50 2.60 -8.48 0.03
N TYR A 51 2.97 -7.19 0.13
CA TYR A 51 2.10 -6.09 -0.29
C TYR A 51 2.01 -6.01 -1.83
N GLU A 52 3.11 -6.29 -2.52
CA GLU A 52 3.14 -6.45 -3.97
C GLU A 52 2.23 -7.60 -4.42
N ARG A 53 2.30 -8.76 -3.77
CA ARG A 53 1.40 -9.89 -4.08
C ARG A 53 -0.07 -9.55 -3.83
N TYR A 54 -0.35 -8.81 -2.76
CA TYR A 54 -1.68 -8.30 -2.47
C TYR A 54 -2.18 -7.35 -3.57
N ALA A 55 -1.34 -6.41 -4.01
CA ALA A 55 -1.64 -5.49 -5.11
C ALA A 55 -1.91 -6.22 -6.43
N GLN A 56 -1.12 -7.23 -6.77
CA GLN A 56 -1.34 -8.09 -7.95
C GLN A 56 -2.68 -8.84 -7.87
N THR A 57 -3.04 -9.33 -6.68
CA THR A 57 -4.29 -10.08 -6.47
C THR A 57 -5.51 -9.19 -6.68
N LEU A 58 -5.46 -7.98 -6.14
CA LEU A 58 -6.55 -6.99 -6.26
C LEU A 58 -6.47 -6.15 -7.54
N ARG A 59 -5.40 -6.28 -8.31
CA ARG A 59 -5.16 -5.60 -9.59
C ARG A 59 -5.06 -4.08 -9.49
N PHE A 60 -4.32 -3.58 -8.51
CA PHE A 60 -3.92 -2.16 -8.44
C PHE A 60 -2.40 -2.00 -8.53
N HIS A 61 -1.96 -0.83 -9.01
CA HIS A 61 -0.56 -0.44 -9.01
C HIS A 61 -0.18 0.26 -7.70
N ILE A 62 0.97 -0.08 -7.15
CA ILE A 62 1.52 0.61 -5.97
C ILE A 62 2.23 1.88 -6.47
N ASP A 63 1.76 3.04 -6.01
CA ASP A 63 2.42 4.32 -6.25
C ASP A 63 3.18 4.74 -4.98
N ALA A 64 4.48 4.50 -4.97
CA ALA A 64 5.33 4.93 -3.87
C ALA A 64 5.47 6.46 -3.90
N CYS A 65 5.18 7.13 -2.78
CA CYS A 65 5.28 8.58 -2.68
C CYS A 65 6.74 9.05 -2.92
N PRO A 66 7.00 10.08 -3.75
CA PRO A 66 8.32 10.65 -3.89
C PRO A 66 8.85 11.25 -2.57
N PRO A 67 10.18 11.27 -2.36
CA PRO A 67 10.76 11.93 -1.18
C PRO A 67 10.31 13.39 -1.04
N ARG A 68 9.86 13.77 0.17
CA ARG A 68 9.46 15.16 0.53
C ARG A 68 8.24 15.69 -0.24
N SER A 69 7.37 14.81 -0.74
CA SER A 69 6.14 15.17 -1.46
C SER A 69 4.94 14.42 -0.88
N PRO A 70 4.49 14.77 0.34
CA PRO A 70 3.43 14.04 1.04
C PRO A 70 2.14 13.90 0.21
#